data_AF-A0A4U8V2M8-F1
#
_entry.id   AF-A0A4U8V2M8-F1
#
_cell.length_a   1.000
_cell.length_b   1.000
_cell.length_c   1.000
_cell.angle_alpha   90.00
_cell.angle_beta   90.00
_cell.angle_gamma   90.00
#
_symmetry.space_group_name_H-M   'P 1'
#
loop_
_entity.id
_entity.type
_entity.pdbx_description
1 polymer ?
#
loop_
_entity_poly.entity_id
_entity_poly.type
_entity_poly.pdbx_seq_one_letter_code
_entity_poly.pdbx_strand_id
1 'polypeptide(L)'
;MLYAEFSELYRFNYQDRTWVKRKRNTPVIARVQAIPVQNEELFAMRALLMVKKSPISFDDLKGDSETYFEEACKLGLIESSEFWDNYLNEVVQYAKRPKDGYHRNPSQSESLLLEISRSDVRPEFLSDSSSRWQNWAVRP
;
A
#
# COMPACT_ATOMS: atom_id res chain seq x y z
N MET A 1 -10.28 18.79 8.52
CA MET A 1 -9.26 18.23 9.44
C MET A 1 -8.99 16.81 9.01
N LEU A 2 -7.73 16.44 8.83
CA LEU A 2 -7.36 15.07 8.48
C LEU A 2 -7.47 14.15 9.69
N TYR A 3 -7.62 12.85 9.45
CA TYR A 3 -7.70 11.87 10.52
C TYR A 3 -6.43 11.88 11.41
N ALA A 4 -5.25 12.06 10.81
CA ALA A 4 -3.99 12.16 11.55
C ALA A 4 -4.00 13.37 12.52
N GLU A 5 -4.42 14.54 12.04
CA GLU A 5 -4.52 15.78 12.83
C GLU A 5 -5.54 15.66 13.98
N PHE A 6 -6.65 14.93 13.76
CA PHE A 6 -7.67 14.75 14.79
C PHE A 6 -7.11 14.11 16.06
N SER A 7 -6.24 13.11 15.90
CA SER A 7 -5.64 12.38 17.03
C SER A 7 -4.66 13.22 17.85
N GLU A 8 -4.07 14.26 17.24
CA GLU A 8 -3.21 15.24 17.88
C GLU A 8 -4.01 16.22 18.74
N LEU A 9 -5.23 16.55 18.29
CA LEU A 9 -6.08 17.57 18.92
C LEU A 9 -7.07 16.99 19.94
N TYR A 10 -7.54 15.77 19.72
CA TYR A 10 -8.60 15.14 20.52
C TYR A 10 -8.12 13.84 21.15
N ARG A 11 -8.77 13.46 22.25
CA ARG A 11 -8.63 12.14 22.86
C ARG A 11 -10.03 11.60 23.18
N PHE A 12 -10.18 10.30 23.07
CA PHE A 12 -11.43 9.66 23.47
C PHE A 12 -11.48 9.54 25.00
N ASN A 13 -12.54 10.05 25.62
CA ASN A 13 -12.84 9.82 27.03
C ASN A 13 -13.72 8.57 27.16
N TYR A 14 -13.16 7.51 27.72
CA TYR A 14 -13.87 6.24 27.90
C TYR A 14 -15.01 6.31 28.93
N GLN A 15 -14.93 7.22 29.90
CA GLN A 15 -15.98 7.38 30.92
C GLN A 15 -17.23 8.02 30.29
N ASP A 16 -17.04 9.15 29.62
CA ASP A 16 -18.14 9.92 29.03
C ASP A 16 -18.50 9.44 27.62
N ARG A 17 -17.73 8.50 27.05
CA ARG A 17 -17.82 8.03 25.66
C ARG A 17 -17.82 9.15 24.62
N THR A 18 -17.07 10.22 24.89
CA THR A 18 -17.00 11.41 24.04
C THR A 18 -15.57 11.77 23.67
N TRP A 19 -15.41 12.45 22.54
CA TRP A 19 -14.13 13.04 22.15
C TRP A 19 -13.94 14.38 22.85
N VAL A 20 -12.83 14.51 23.57
CA VAL A 20 -12.50 15.71 24.33
C VAL A 20 -11.24 16.34 23.76
N LYS A 21 -11.26 17.66 23.57
CA LYS A 21 -10.10 18.41 23.13
C LYS A 21 -8.99 18.34 24.17
N ARG A 22 -7.76 18.08 23.73
CA ARG A 22 -6.59 18.01 24.60
C ARG A 22 -6.27 19.39 25.17
N LYS A 23 -5.93 19.44 26.47
CA LYS A 23 -5.59 20.68 27.18
C LYS A 23 -4.15 21.16 26.92
N ARG A 24 -3.24 20.26 26.59
CA ARG A 24 -1.84 20.57 26.23
C ARG A 24 -1.59 20.14 24.80
N ASN A 25 -0.97 21.04 24.03
CA ASN A 25 -0.57 20.81 22.63
C ASN A 25 0.73 20.00 22.55
N THR A 26 0.80 18.89 23.30
CA THR A 26 1.94 17.98 23.21
C THR A 26 1.81 17.22 21.90
N PRO A 27 2.83 17.22 21.03
CA PRO A 27 2.78 16.47 19.78
C PRO A 27 2.62 14.99 20.11
N VAL A 28 1.48 14.42 19.73
CA VAL A 28 1.20 12.99 19.86
C VAL A 28 1.19 12.42 18.47
N ILE A 29 2.19 11.60 18.14
CA ILE A 29 2.20 10.89 16.87
C ILE A 29 1.03 9.90 16.88
N ALA A 30 0.07 10.13 15.97
CA ALA A 30 -1.02 9.20 15.70
C ALA A 30 -0.42 7.83 15.37
N ARG A 31 -0.74 6.80 16.15
CA ARG A 31 -0.39 5.43 15.77
C ARG A 31 -1.42 4.92 14.77
N VAL A 32 -1.11 5.04 13.48
CA VAL A 32 -1.91 4.41 12.44
C VAL A 32 -1.43 2.97 12.29
N GLN A 33 -2.25 2.00 12.68
CA GLN A 33 -1.92 0.57 12.62
C GLN A 33 -1.53 0.14 11.21
N ALA A 34 -0.34 -0.46 11.04
CA ALA A 34 0.07 -1.02 9.76
C ALA A 34 -0.95 -2.06 9.28
N ILE A 35 -1.48 -1.88 8.08
CA ILE A 35 -2.45 -2.79 7.46
C ILE A 35 -1.73 -3.52 6.34
N PRO A 36 -1.76 -4.86 6.29
CA PRO A 36 -1.16 -5.61 5.20
C PRO A 36 -1.88 -5.31 3.88
N VAL A 37 -1.12 -5.22 2.79
CA VAL A 37 -1.66 -4.89 1.45
C VAL A 37 -2.66 -5.95 0.95
N GLN A 38 -2.54 -7.20 1.42
CA GLN A 38 -3.47 -8.28 1.10
C GLN A 38 -4.89 -8.02 1.63
N ASN A 39 -5.06 -7.12 2.59
CA ASN A 39 -6.37 -6.68 3.03
C ASN A 39 -6.71 -5.35 2.33
N GLU A 40 -7.09 -5.48 1.06
CA GLU A 40 -7.28 -4.37 0.12
C GLU A 40 -8.25 -3.32 0.64
N GLU A 41 -9.40 -3.73 1.18
CA GLU A 41 -10.42 -2.82 1.70
C GLU A 41 -9.95 -2.05 2.93
N LEU A 42 -9.33 -2.72 3.92
CA LEU A 42 -8.81 -2.03 5.09
C LEU A 42 -7.63 -1.11 4.73
N PHE A 43 -6.78 -1.55 3.80
CA PHE A 43 -5.64 -0.77 3.32
C PHE A 43 -6.13 0.49 2.59
N ALA A 44 -7.14 0.36 1.73
CA ALA A 44 -7.80 1.47 1.04
C ALA A 44 -8.50 2.42 2.01
N MET A 45 -9.25 1.88 2.97
CA MET A 45 -9.87 2.68 4.03
C MET A 45 -8.83 3.53 4.79
N ARG A 46 -7.67 2.95 5.13
CA ARG A 46 -6.56 3.71 5.74
C ARG A 46 -6.05 4.80 4.81
N ALA A 47 -5.83 4.51 3.52
CA ALA A 47 -5.36 5.51 2.56
C ALA A 47 -6.35 6.69 2.45
N LEU A 48 -7.65 6.39 2.36
CA LEU A 48 -8.71 7.40 2.31
C LEU A 48 -8.75 8.28 3.56
N LEU A 49 -8.62 7.70 4.77
CA LEU A 49 -8.60 8.46 6.03
C LEU A 49 -7.46 9.49 6.11
N MET A 50 -6.34 9.23 5.42
CA MET A 50 -5.20 10.13 5.40
C MET A 50 -5.37 11.32 4.46
N VAL A 51 -6.33 11.25 3.52
CA VAL A 51 -6.50 12.24 2.44
C VAL A 51 -7.85 12.96 2.53
N LYS A 52 -8.95 12.24 2.81
CA LYS A 52 -10.28 12.82 2.96
C LYS A 52 -10.36 13.66 4.24
N LYS A 53 -10.82 14.91 4.08
CA LYS A 53 -10.95 15.85 5.19
C LYS A 53 -12.26 15.62 5.91
N SER A 54 -12.19 15.35 7.21
CA SER A 54 -13.33 15.31 8.12
C SER A 54 -14.47 14.38 7.67
N PRO A 55 -14.20 13.12 7.30
CA PRO A 55 -15.27 12.17 6.99
C PRO A 55 -16.16 11.97 8.23
N ILE A 56 -17.48 12.08 8.07
CA ILE A 56 -18.44 11.97 9.18
C ILE A 56 -19.02 10.56 9.34
N SER A 57 -18.92 9.72 8.31
CA SER A 57 -19.37 8.33 8.31
C SER A 57 -18.49 7.46 7.43
N PHE A 58 -18.69 6.15 7.53
CA PHE A 58 -18.06 5.19 6.63
C PHE A 58 -18.52 5.36 5.18
N ASP A 59 -19.79 5.68 4.97
CA ASP A 59 -20.33 5.96 3.63
C ASP A 59 -19.73 7.23 3.03
N ASP A 60 -19.55 8.28 3.84
CA ASP A 60 -18.89 9.52 3.42
C ASP A 60 -17.42 9.28 3.03
N LEU A 61 -16.75 8.38 3.74
CA LEU A 61 -15.40 7.94 3.40
C LEU A 61 -15.38 7.18 2.07
N LYS A 62 -16.38 6.33 1.80
CA LYS A 62 -16.52 5.55 0.57
C LYS A 62 -16.98 6.38 -0.63
N GLY A 63 -17.65 7.51 -0.40
CA GLY A 63 -18.21 8.34 -1.46
C GLY A 63 -19.30 7.59 -2.24
N ASP A 64 -19.29 7.75 -3.57
CA ASP A 64 -20.24 7.12 -4.49
C ASP A 64 -19.83 5.71 -4.94
N SER A 65 -18.65 5.24 -4.53
CA SER A 65 -18.12 3.93 -4.88
C SER A 65 -18.87 2.81 -4.14
N GLU A 66 -18.73 1.55 -4.57
CA GLU A 66 -19.28 0.39 -3.85
C GLU A 66 -18.32 -0.11 -2.76
N THR A 67 -17.02 0.10 -2.94
CA THR A 67 -15.99 -0.31 -1.97
C THR A 67 -14.98 0.81 -1.68
N TYR A 68 -14.21 0.67 -0.59
CA TYR A 68 -13.17 1.65 -0.28
C TYR A 68 -12.01 1.57 -1.28
N PHE A 69 -11.72 0.36 -1.77
CA PHE A 69 -10.68 0.15 -2.77
C PHE A 69 -11.00 0.90 -4.06
N GLU A 70 -12.23 0.79 -4.56
CA GLU A 70 -12.66 1.50 -5.76
C GLU A 70 -12.54 3.02 -5.60
N GLU A 71 -12.96 3.57 -4.45
CA GLU A 71 -12.82 5.00 -4.16
C GLU A 71 -11.35 5.44 -4.07
N ALA A 72 -10.50 4.62 -3.44
CA ALA A 72 -9.07 4.89 -3.35
C ALA A 72 -8.39 4.84 -4.72
N CYS A 73 -8.80 3.92 -5.60
CA CYS A 73 -8.35 3.85 -6.98
C CYS A 73 -8.81 5.07 -7.79
N LYS A 74 -10.06 5.51 -7.65
CA LYS A 74 -10.58 6.74 -8.29
C LYS A 74 -9.77 7.97 -7.90
N LEU A 75 -9.33 8.05 -6.65
CA LEU A 75 -8.47 9.13 -6.15
C LEU A 75 -6.98 8.94 -6.46
N GLY A 76 -6.60 7.84 -7.13
CA GLY A 76 -5.21 7.54 -7.47
C GLY A 76 -4.32 7.23 -6.25
N LEU A 77 -4.92 6.81 -5.14
CA LEU A 77 -4.19 6.45 -3.91
C LEU A 77 -3.64 5.02 -3.96
N ILE A 78 -4.30 4.16 -4.73
CA ILE A 78 -3.94 2.76 -4.94
C ILE A 78 -4.06 2.46 -6.43
N GLU A 79 -3.16 1.63 -6.95
CA GLU A 79 -3.24 1.15 -8.32
C GLU A 79 -4.29 0.04 -8.45
N SER A 80 -5.14 0.14 -9.48
CA SER A 80 -6.07 -0.94 -9.82
C SER A 80 -5.28 -2.18 -10.30
N SER A 81 -5.70 -3.37 -9.88
CA SER A 81 -5.13 -4.63 -10.37
C SER A 81 -5.23 -4.77 -11.89
N GLU A 82 -6.25 -4.12 -12.49
CA GLU A 82 -6.49 -4.12 -13.94
C GLU A 82 -5.27 -3.63 -14.73
N PHE A 83 -4.49 -2.70 -14.18
CA PHE A 83 -3.26 -2.23 -14.83
C PHE A 83 -2.26 -3.36 -15.02
N TRP A 84 -2.03 -4.12 -13.95
CA TRP A 84 -1.11 -5.27 -13.95
C TRP A 84 -1.64 -6.42 -14.78
N ASP A 85 -2.93 -6.70 -14.72
CA ASP A 85 -3.56 -7.75 -15.53
C ASP A 85 -3.46 -7.44 -17.03
N ASN A 86 -3.68 -6.18 -17.43
CA ASN A 86 -3.52 -5.75 -18.82
C ASN A 86 -2.07 -5.84 -19.29
N TYR A 87 -1.12 -5.38 -18.47
CA TYR A 87 0.31 -5.46 -18.78
C TYR A 87 0.79 -6.91 -18.91
N LEU A 88 0.42 -7.78 -17.96
CA LEU A 88 0.77 -9.19 -17.99
C LEU A 88 0.14 -9.90 -19.19
N ASN A 89 -1.11 -9.57 -19.52
CA ASN A 89 -1.77 -10.08 -20.72
C ASN A 89 -1.06 -9.64 -22.01
N GLU A 90 -0.59 -8.40 -22.09
CA GLU A 90 0.20 -7.91 -23.22
C GLU A 90 1.53 -8.69 -23.37
N VAL A 91 2.25 -8.90 -22.26
CA VAL A 91 3.50 -9.68 -22.25
C VAL A 91 3.26 -11.12 -22.70
N VAL A 92 2.18 -11.75 -22.22
CA VAL A 92 1.78 -13.11 -22.64
C VAL A 92 1.44 -13.15 -24.12
N GLN A 93 0.74 -12.15 -24.66
CA GLN A 93 0.43 -12.06 -26.08
C GLN A 93 1.70 -11.85 -26.93
N TYR A 94 2.63 -11.03 -26.46
CA TYR A 94 3.92 -10.81 -27.11
C TYR A 94 4.74 -12.10 -27.18
N ALA A 95 4.76 -12.90 -26.11
CA ALA A 95 5.43 -14.20 -26.08
C ALA A 95 4.81 -15.24 -27.03
N LYS A 96 3.51 -15.13 -27.33
CA LYS A 96 2.77 -16.03 -28.23
C LYS A 96 2.88 -15.67 -29.71
N ARG A 97 3.44 -14.52 -30.07
CA ARG A 97 3.59 -14.16 -31.49
C ARG A 97 4.51 -15.17 -32.21
N PRO A 98 4.12 -15.63 -33.42
CA PRO A 98 5.01 -16.44 -34.23
C PRO A 98 6.30 -15.65 -34.48
N LYS A 99 7.44 -16.35 -34.43
CA LYS A 99 8.77 -15.79 -34.70
C LYS A 99 8.93 -15.51 -36.18
N ASP A 100 8.09 -14.65 -36.74
CA ASP A 100 8.19 -14.23 -38.12
C ASP A 100 9.22 -13.11 -38.19
N GLY A 101 10.44 -13.49 -38.57
CA GLY A 101 11.39 -12.62 -39.27
C GLY A 101 12.27 -11.65 -38.46
N TYR A 102 12.15 -11.54 -37.14
CA TYR A 102 13.11 -10.76 -36.36
C TYR A 102 14.20 -11.66 -35.77
N HIS A 103 15.39 -11.63 -36.39
CA HIS A 103 16.62 -12.11 -35.78
C HIS A 103 16.92 -11.29 -34.52
N ARG A 104 16.41 -11.73 -33.37
CA ARG A 104 17.00 -11.35 -32.09
C ARG A 104 18.31 -12.13 -32.01
N ASN A 105 19.45 -11.44 -32.05
CA ASN A 105 20.72 -12.05 -31.70
C ASN A 105 20.56 -12.67 -30.30
N PRO A 106 20.67 -14.01 -30.14
CA PRO A 106 20.42 -14.69 -28.86
C PRO A 106 21.26 -14.10 -27.72
N SER A 107 22.45 -13.59 -28.07
CA SER A 107 23.37 -12.90 -27.17
C SER A 107 22.82 -11.63 -26.53
N GLN A 108 21.91 -10.89 -27.19
CA GLN A 108 21.32 -9.67 -26.65
C GLN A 108 20.09 -9.93 -25.76
N SER A 109 19.31 -10.97 -26.04
CA SER A 109 18.19 -11.36 -25.17
C SER A 109 18.64 -12.08 -23.91
N GLU A 110 19.67 -12.92 -24.01
CA GLU A 110 20.27 -13.55 -22.83
C GLU A 110 21.01 -12.53 -21.96
N SER A 111 21.68 -11.54 -22.57
CA SER A 111 22.28 -10.44 -21.79
C SER A 111 21.22 -9.58 -21.12
N LEU A 112 20.11 -9.22 -21.77
CA LEU A 112 19.02 -8.47 -21.11
C LEU A 112 18.34 -9.28 -19.99
N LEU A 113 18.14 -10.59 -20.14
CA LEU A 113 17.60 -11.44 -19.07
C LEU A 113 18.62 -11.63 -17.93
N LEU A 114 19.91 -11.75 -18.24
CA LEU A 114 21.00 -11.75 -17.26
C LEU A 114 21.15 -10.39 -16.59
N GLU A 115 20.88 -9.29 -17.28
CA GLU A 115 20.98 -7.93 -16.77
C GLU A 115 19.76 -7.59 -15.91
N ILE A 116 18.56 -8.07 -16.26
CA ILE A 116 17.37 -8.06 -15.41
C ILE A 116 17.63 -8.90 -14.14
N SER A 117 18.13 -10.14 -14.30
CA SER A 117 18.52 -11.02 -13.18
C SER A 117 19.67 -10.48 -12.33
N ARG A 118 20.56 -9.65 -12.89
CA ARG A 118 21.64 -8.95 -12.16
C ARG A 118 21.17 -7.62 -11.56
N SER A 119 20.11 -7.03 -12.11
CA SER A 119 19.48 -5.79 -11.65
C SER A 119 18.37 -6.03 -10.62
N ASP A 120 18.08 -7.29 -10.27
CA ASP A 120 17.33 -7.65 -9.08
C ASP A 120 18.09 -7.13 -7.85
N VAL A 121 17.71 -5.92 -7.48
CA VAL A 121 17.92 -5.33 -6.18
C VAL A 121 17.28 -6.26 -5.15
N ARG A 122 18.15 -7.04 -4.52
CA ARG A 122 18.12 -7.69 -3.19
C ARG A 122 17.17 -8.88 -2.97
N PRO A 123 17.72 -10.09 -2.74
CA PRO A 123 17.02 -11.22 -2.15
C PRO A 123 16.95 -11.08 -0.61
N GLU A 124 16.46 -9.95 -0.10
CA GLU A 124 16.26 -9.78 1.35
C GLU A 124 14.86 -10.21 1.83
N PHE A 125 13.98 -10.69 0.95
CA PHE A 125 12.58 -10.96 1.33
C PHE A 125 12.08 -12.39 1.20
N LEU A 126 12.88 -13.36 0.78
CA LEU A 126 12.43 -14.76 0.68
C LEU A 126 13.52 -15.77 1.06
N SER A 127 13.99 -15.73 2.32
CA SER A 127 14.37 -16.93 3.11
C SER A 127 15.08 -16.57 4.43
N ASP A 128 14.42 -15.91 5.38
CA ASP A 128 14.76 -16.10 6.80
C ASP A 128 13.56 -15.74 7.68
N SER A 129 12.57 -16.62 7.68
CA SER A 129 11.41 -16.52 8.57
C SER A 129 11.67 -17.11 9.96
N SER A 130 12.93 -17.20 10.44
CA SER A 130 13.19 -17.78 11.76
C SER A 130 14.18 -17.03 12.66
N SER A 131 15.17 -16.28 12.15
CA SER A 131 16.26 -15.82 13.04
C SER A 131 16.35 -14.31 13.31
N ARG A 132 15.53 -13.45 12.67
CA ARG A 132 15.70 -11.97 12.76
C ARG A 132 14.77 -11.25 13.75
N TRP A 133 14.02 -11.96 14.61
CA TRP A 133 13.10 -11.33 15.58
C TRP A 133 13.48 -11.49 17.06
N GLN A 134 14.67 -12.00 17.41
CA GLN A 134 15.01 -12.25 18.82
C GLN A 134 15.82 -11.15 19.54
N ASN A 135 16.28 -10.08 18.90
CA ASN A 135 17.24 -9.13 19.53
C ASN A 135 16.83 -7.65 19.54
N TRP A 136 15.52 -7.32 19.61
CA TRP A 136 15.09 -5.93 19.81
C TRP A 136 14.80 -5.56 21.27
N ALA A 137 14.87 -6.53 22.19
CA ALA A 137 14.93 -6.27 23.63
C ALA A 137 16.36 -6.56 24.10
N VAL A 138 16.90 -5.73 25.01
CA VAL A 138 18.28 -5.74 25.58
C VAL A 138 19.17 -4.80 24.73
N ARG A 139 19.45 -3.53 25.07
CA ARG A 139 19.85 -2.84 26.35
C ARG A 139 19.82 -1.30 26.13
N PRO A 140 20.26 -0.45 27.08
CA PRO A 140 20.13 -0.44 28.54
C PRO A 140 19.22 0.71 29.04
#